data_AF-A0AAU7NYA6-F1
#
_entry.id   AF-A0AAU7NYA6-F1
#
_cell.length_a   1.000
_cell.length_b   1.000
_cell.length_c   1.000
_cell.angle_alpha   90.00
_cell.angle_beta   90.00
_cell.angle_gamma   90.00
#
_symmetry.space_group_name_H-M   'P 1'
#
loop_
_entity.id
_entity.type
_entity.pdbx_description
1 polymer ?
#
loop_
_entity_poly.entity_id
_entity_poly.type
_entity_poly.pdbx_seq_one_letter_code
_entity_poly.pdbx_strand_id
1 'polypeptide(L)'
;MGIAGIHDVYSYDVNSESGKHLKGLLVEVQYRTEVQHAWATAVEVIGFITENQPKFEKGDDRYNHAMALASEILARAYEDEKGPYPERTSIEVVQEFLALDAELNLLNTLRGLNSASTEVSENRNSILIFHGSGELEVRTYRSATEALASLFELEKEHPGTDIVLVKADTSEEVRFAFKNYFSDARDFIQLVEDGCQKLSGKKQINAKRRTKRSSGGAKGARR
;
A
#
# COMPACT_ATOMS: atom_id res chain seq x y z
N MET A 1 5.18 -12.96 6.91
CA MET A 1 6.65 -12.78 6.80
C MET A 1 6.97 -12.58 5.34
N GLY A 2 7.67 -11.51 4.94
CA GLY A 2 7.90 -11.10 3.55
C GLY A 2 9.37 -10.99 3.14
N ILE A 3 9.66 -10.26 2.06
CA ILE A 3 11.00 -10.08 1.49
C ILE A 3 11.88 -9.30 2.46
N ALA A 4 13.03 -9.88 2.82
CA ALA A 4 13.92 -9.33 3.85
C ALA A 4 15.11 -8.61 3.21
N GLY A 5 15.42 -7.41 3.72
CA GLY A 5 16.66 -6.70 3.41
C GLY A 5 17.84 -7.20 4.25
N ILE A 6 19.02 -6.60 4.05
CA ILE A 6 20.23 -6.89 4.84
C ILE A 6 20.34 -5.89 5.98
N HIS A 7 20.63 -6.37 7.20
CA HIS A 7 20.71 -5.55 8.41
C HIS A 7 22.09 -5.69 9.04
N ASP A 8 22.78 -4.56 9.23
CA ASP A 8 24.07 -4.49 9.93
C ASP A 8 23.94 -3.60 11.16
N VAL A 9 24.51 -4.03 12.29
CA VAL A 9 24.53 -3.24 13.55
C VAL A 9 25.97 -2.85 13.86
N TYR A 10 26.22 -1.55 13.94
CA TYR A 10 27.52 -0.96 14.25
C TYR A 10 27.48 -0.26 15.61
N SER A 11 28.57 -0.32 16.37
CA SER A 11 28.74 0.52 17.55
C SER A 11 29.34 1.88 17.15
N TYR A 12 28.71 2.96 17.56
CA TYR A 12 29.19 4.31 17.35
C TYR A 12 30.45 4.56 18.19
N ASP A 13 31.59 4.71 17.53
CA ASP A 13 32.86 5.07 18.15
C ASP A 13 33.35 6.43 17.64
N VAL A 14 33.48 7.40 18.55
CA VAL A 14 33.90 8.76 18.24
C VAL A 14 35.04 9.22 19.12
N ASN A 15 35.93 9.99 18.50
CA ASN A 15 37.10 10.58 19.14
C ASN A 15 36.93 12.08 19.46
N SER A 16 35.73 12.65 19.26
CA SER A 16 35.42 14.05 19.56
C SER A 16 34.93 14.23 21.01
N GLU A 17 35.36 15.31 21.67
CA GLU A 17 34.91 15.65 23.04
C GLU A 17 33.40 15.87 23.12
N SER A 18 32.79 16.49 22.10
CA SER A 18 31.34 16.69 22.03
C SER A 18 30.56 15.38 21.86
N GLY A 19 31.14 14.36 21.23
CA GLY A 19 30.49 13.09 20.91
C GLY A 19 30.70 11.97 21.95
N LYS A 20 31.56 12.16 22.96
CA LYS A 20 31.88 11.13 23.98
C LYS A 20 30.65 10.50 24.63
N HIS A 21 29.58 11.26 24.86
CA HIS A 21 28.34 10.77 25.47
C HIS A 21 27.52 9.83 24.57
N LEU A 22 27.82 9.80 23.26
CA LEU A 22 27.19 8.93 22.27
C LEU A 22 28.01 7.66 22.00
N LYS A 23 29.24 7.57 22.54
CA LYS A 23 30.12 6.43 22.34
C LYS A 23 29.50 5.16 22.93
N GLY A 24 29.44 4.10 22.12
CA GLY A 24 28.82 2.82 22.48
C GLY A 24 27.33 2.71 22.15
N LEU A 25 26.69 3.76 21.61
CA LEU A 25 25.36 3.62 21.01
C LEU A 25 25.41 2.69 19.79
N LEU A 26 24.35 1.91 19.59
CA LEU A 26 24.22 1.03 18.43
C LEU A 26 23.49 1.78 17.31
N VAL A 27 24.03 1.67 16.09
CA VAL A 27 23.43 2.17 14.87
C VAL A 27 23.10 0.98 14.00
N GLU A 28 21.83 0.80 13.68
CA GLU A 28 21.38 -0.20 12.72
C GLU A 28 21.30 0.44 11.33
N VAL A 29 21.94 -0.18 10.34
CA VAL A 29 21.86 0.19 8.93
C VAL A 29 21.11 -0.91 8.20
N GLN A 30 20.03 -0.53 7.51
CA GLN A 30 19.22 -1.44 6.73
C GLN A 30 19.40 -1.15 5.24
N TYR A 31 19.86 -2.13 4.48
CA TYR A 31 19.94 -2.07 3.03
C TYR A 31 18.71 -2.74 2.44
N ARG A 32 17.93 -1.99 1.67
CA ARG A 32 16.71 -2.47 1.01
C ARG A 32 16.74 -2.10 -0.46
N THR A 33 16.24 -2.99 -1.32
CA THR A 33 15.88 -2.60 -2.69
C THR A 33 14.68 -1.64 -2.64
N GLU A 34 14.47 -0.86 -3.71
CA GLU A 34 13.26 -0.03 -3.86
C GLU A 34 11.98 -0.87 -3.73
N VAL A 35 12.02 -2.13 -4.19
CA VAL A 35 10.89 -3.08 -4.11
C VAL A 35 10.62 -3.50 -2.67
N GLN A 36 11.66 -3.83 -1.92
CA GLN A 36 11.59 -4.17 -0.48
C GLN A 36 11.11 -2.98 0.36
N HIS A 37 11.59 -1.78 0.03
CA HIS A 37 11.15 -0.55 0.69
C HIS A 37 9.66 -0.30 0.46
N ALA A 38 9.21 -0.31 -0.81
CA ALA A 38 7.81 -0.12 -1.15
C ALA A 38 6.89 -1.16 -0.46
N TRP A 39 7.29 -2.44 -0.45
CA TRP A 39 6.53 -3.49 0.25
C TRP A 39 6.44 -3.24 1.76
N ALA A 40 7.57 -2.97 2.42
CA ALA A 40 7.59 -2.77 3.87
C ALA A 40 6.79 -1.54 4.30
N THR A 41 6.92 -0.45 3.54
CA THR A 41 6.11 0.76 3.74
C THR A 41 4.61 0.45 3.61
N ALA A 42 4.21 -0.33 2.59
CA ALA A 42 2.80 -0.71 2.44
C ALA A 42 2.30 -1.57 3.61
N VAL A 43 3.13 -2.45 4.18
CA VAL A 43 2.80 -3.22 5.39
C VAL A 43 2.53 -2.29 6.58
N GLU A 44 3.35 -1.26 6.78
CA GLU A 44 3.18 -0.28 7.87
C GLU A 44 1.85 0.50 7.72
N VAL A 45 1.53 0.94 6.50
CA VAL A 45 0.25 1.61 6.20
C VAL A 45 -0.95 0.70 6.48
N ILE A 46 -0.89 -0.57 6.08
CA ILE A 46 -1.96 -1.54 6.32
C ILE A 46 -2.11 -1.84 7.81
N GLY A 47 -1.00 -2.00 8.54
CA GLY A 47 -1.01 -2.15 10.00
C GLY A 47 -1.75 -0.97 10.66
N PHE A 48 -1.40 0.25 10.26
CA PHE A 48 -2.05 1.45 10.76
C PHE A 48 -3.56 1.49 10.46
N ILE A 49 -4.00 1.10 9.25
CA ILE A 49 -5.44 1.07 8.92
C ILE A 49 -6.15 0.00 9.74
N THR A 50 -5.58 -1.21 9.80
CA THR A 50 -6.22 -2.38 10.39
C THR A 50 -6.36 -2.27 11.91
N GLU A 51 -5.39 -1.68 12.60
CA GLU A 51 -5.46 -1.40 14.05
C GLU A 51 -6.60 -0.44 14.42
N ASN A 52 -7.00 0.44 13.49
CA ASN A 52 -8.00 1.47 13.72
C ASN A 52 -9.44 1.05 13.42
N GLN A 53 -9.64 -0.21 13.07
CA GLN A 53 -10.88 -0.69 12.50
C GLN A 53 -11.54 -1.72 13.42
N PRO A 54 -12.65 -1.37 14.10
CA PRO A 54 -13.29 -2.25 15.07
C PRO A 54 -13.73 -3.61 14.51
N LYS A 55 -14.06 -3.66 13.21
CA LYS A 55 -14.48 -4.88 12.50
C LYS A 55 -13.32 -5.84 12.20
N PHE A 56 -12.08 -5.37 12.27
CA PHE A 56 -10.90 -6.22 12.15
C PHE A 56 -10.50 -6.69 13.54
N GLU A 57 -11.14 -7.77 14.00
CA GLU A 57 -10.83 -8.38 15.28
C GLU A 57 -9.38 -8.89 15.32
N LYS A 58 -8.85 -9.01 16.53
CA LYS A 58 -7.52 -9.56 16.81
C LYS A 58 -7.45 -11.02 16.34
N GLY A 59 -6.93 -11.25 15.13
CA GLY A 59 -6.82 -12.58 14.52
C GLY A 59 -7.25 -12.68 13.05
N ASP A 60 -7.77 -11.61 12.43
CA ASP A 60 -8.00 -11.58 10.98
C ASP A 60 -6.66 -11.49 10.23
N ASP A 61 -6.15 -12.65 9.81
CA ASP A 61 -4.86 -12.78 9.14
C ASP A 61 -4.94 -12.54 7.62
N ARG A 62 -6.11 -12.14 7.08
CA ARG A 62 -6.30 -11.99 5.62
C ARG A 62 -5.39 -10.91 5.03
N TYR A 63 -5.21 -9.79 5.72
CA TYR A 63 -4.29 -8.73 5.29
C TYR A 63 -2.84 -9.20 5.30
N ASN A 64 -2.43 -9.92 6.35
CA ASN A 64 -1.08 -10.49 6.43
C ASN A 64 -0.85 -11.52 5.32
N HIS A 65 -1.86 -12.33 5.01
CA HIS A 65 -1.80 -13.30 3.92
C HIS A 65 -1.71 -12.59 2.56
N ALA A 66 -2.54 -11.58 2.31
CA ALA A 66 -2.47 -10.78 1.10
C ALA A 66 -1.08 -10.13 0.95
N MET A 67 -0.50 -9.60 2.03
CA MET A 67 0.83 -9.00 2.01
C MET A 67 1.96 -10.02 1.83
N ALA A 68 1.82 -11.23 2.36
CA ALA A 68 2.77 -12.31 2.11
C ALA A 68 2.72 -12.79 0.65
N LEU A 69 1.53 -12.86 0.03
CA LEU A 69 1.38 -13.18 -1.39
C LEU A 69 1.93 -12.05 -2.27
N ALA A 70 1.67 -10.79 -1.92
CA ALA A 70 2.27 -9.63 -2.59
C ALA A 70 3.80 -9.70 -2.54
N SER A 71 4.36 -10.04 -1.37
CA SER A 71 5.80 -10.25 -1.20
C SER A 71 6.34 -11.33 -2.14
N GLU A 72 5.64 -12.47 -2.27
CA GLU A 72 6.02 -13.55 -3.20
C GLU A 72 6.01 -13.07 -4.65
N ILE A 73 4.98 -12.30 -5.04
CA ILE A 73 4.84 -11.74 -6.39
C ILE A 73 6.03 -10.83 -6.70
N LEU A 74 6.39 -9.95 -5.75
CA LEU A 74 7.48 -9.01 -5.92
C LEU A 74 8.84 -9.70 -6.04
N ALA A 75 9.13 -10.67 -5.16
CA ALA A 75 10.35 -11.47 -5.20
C ALA A 75 10.56 -12.11 -6.59
N ARG A 76 9.53 -12.79 -7.09
CA ARG A 76 9.59 -13.48 -8.40
C ARG A 76 9.68 -12.53 -9.59
N ALA A 77 9.04 -11.36 -9.49
CA ALA A 77 8.89 -10.46 -10.63
C ALA A 77 10.04 -9.46 -10.80
N TYR A 78 10.81 -9.20 -9.74
CA TYR A 78 11.84 -8.15 -9.70
C TYR A 78 13.18 -8.59 -9.12
N GLU A 79 13.22 -9.62 -8.29
CA GLU A 79 14.45 -10.05 -7.60
C GLU A 79 14.97 -11.41 -8.11
N ASP A 80 14.22 -12.09 -9.00
CA ASP A 80 14.50 -13.46 -9.48
C ASP A 80 14.64 -14.48 -8.33
N GLU A 81 13.97 -14.21 -7.22
CA GLU A 81 13.96 -15.03 -6.01
C GLU A 81 12.55 -15.55 -5.72
N LYS A 82 12.47 -16.52 -4.80
CA LYS A 82 11.21 -17.00 -4.23
C LYS A 82 11.06 -16.44 -2.81
N GLY A 83 9.84 -16.07 -2.46
CA GLY A 83 9.52 -15.47 -1.18
C GLY A 83 8.90 -16.48 -0.20
N PRO A 84 7.84 -16.11 0.54
CA PRO A 84 7.20 -16.95 1.57
C PRO A 84 6.49 -18.21 1.06
N TYR A 85 6.16 -18.29 -0.23
CA TYR A 85 5.40 -19.39 -0.84
C TYR A 85 6.18 -20.05 -2.00
N PRO A 86 7.40 -20.58 -1.76
CA PRO A 86 8.28 -21.05 -2.81
C PRO A 86 7.75 -22.27 -3.57
N GLU A 87 6.90 -23.06 -2.91
CA GLU A 87 6.30 -24.28 -3.46
C GLU A 87 5.07 -24.02 -4.35
N ARG A 88 4.46 -22.83 -4.24
CA ARG A 88 3.29 -22.47 -5.06
C ARG A 88 3.71 -22.00 -6.45
N THR A 89 2.91 -22.29 -7.47
CA THR A 89 3.14 -21.76 -8.82
C THR A 89 2.82 -20.27 -8.91
N SER A 90 3.41 -19.57 -9.88
CA SER A 90 3.20 -18.12 -10.01
C SER A 90 1.74 -17.77 -10.34
N ILE A 91 1.01 -18.68 -11.00
CA ILE A 91 -0.40 -18.49 -11.30
C ILE A 91 -1.25 -18.60 -10.04
N GLU A 92 -1.00 -19.62 -9.19
CA GLU A 92 -1.74 -19.81 -7.93
C GLU A 92 -1.56 -18.60 -7.00
N VAL A 93 -0.32 -18.14 -6.81
CA VAL A 93 -0.01 -16.97 -5.96
C VAL A 93 -0.77 -15.73 -6.44
N VAL A 94 -0.75 -15.45 -7.75
CA VAL A 94 -1.45 -14.29 -8.32
C VAL A 94 -2.96 -14.41 -8.19
N GLN A 95 -3.53 -15.60 -8.44
CA GLN A 95 -4.98 -15.80 -8.33
C GLN A 95 -5.47 -15.61 -6.90
N GLU A 96 -4.75 -16.15 -5.93
CA GLU A 96 -5.08 -16.03 -4.51
C GLU A 96 -4.91 -14.59 -4.01
N PHE A 97 -3.85 -13.91 -4.43
CA PHE A 97 -3.67 -12.49 -4.14
C PHE A 97 -4.84 -11.65 -4.66
N LEU A 98 -5.24 -11.85 -5.93
CA LEU A 98 -6.35 -11.11 -6.53
C LEU A 98 -7.70 -11.42 -5.89
N ALA A 99 -7.91 -12.66 -5.41
CA ALA A 99 -9.11 -13.00 -4.67
C ALA A 99 -9.17 -12.27 -3.33
N LEU A 100 -8.06 -12.26 -2.57
CA LEU A 100 -7.98 -11.52 -1.31
C LEU A 100 -8.07 -10.01 -1.52
N ASP A 101 -7.44 -9.46 -2.57
CA ASP A 101 -7.57 -8.04 -2.92
C ASP A 101 -9.02 -7.67 -3.23
N ALA A 102 -9.76 -8.51 -3.94
CA ALA A 102 -11.18 -8.29 -4.23
C ALA A 102 -12.07 -8.35 -2.97
N GLU A 103 -11.74 -9.22 -2.02
CA GLU A 103 -12.47 -9.33 -0.74
C GLU A 103 -12.16 -8.19 0.22
N LEU A 104 -10.90 -7.77 0.29
CA LEU A 104 -10.41 -6.75 1.23
C LEU A 104 -10.45 -5.33 0.65
N ASN A 105 -10.64 -5.21 -0.67
CA ASN A 105 -10.50 -3.96 -1.42
C ASN A 105 -9.13 -3.27 -1.15
N LEU A 106 -8.07 -4.07 -1.01
CA LEU A 106 -6.78 -3.64 -0.46
C LEU A 106 -6.11 -2.58 -1.35
N LEU A 107 -5.90 -2.87 -2.63
CA LEU A 107 -5.22 -1.95 -3.54
C LEU A 107 -6.02 -0.66 -3.75
N ASN A 108 -7.35 -0.74 -3.76
CA ASN A 108 -8.21 0.44 -3.86
C ASN A 108 -8.16 1.30 -2.59
N THR A 109 -8.14 0.68 -1.41
CA THR A 109 -7.94 1.38 -0.14
C THR A 109 -6.62 2.15 -0.16
N LEU A 110 -5.52 1.50 -0.56
CA LEU A 110 -4.21 2.15 -0.68
C LEU A 110 -4.22 3.30 -1.71
N ARG A 111 -4.91 3.14 -2.85
CA ARG A 111 -5.09 4.23 -3.84
C ARG A 111 -5.88 5.40 -3.28
N GLY A 112 -6.95 5.12 -2.53
CA GLY A 112 -7.80 6.14 -1.94
C GLY A 112 -7.04 6.95 -0.91
N LEU A 113 -6.28 6.29 -0.05
CA LEU A 113 -5.39 6.95 0.91
C LEU A 113 -4.36 7.85 0.23
N ASN A 114 -3.81 7.40 -0.90
CA ASN A 114 -2.85 8.19 -1.66
C ASN A 114 -3.51 9.46 -2.27
N SER A 115 -4.77 9.32 -2.70
CA SER A 115 -5.55 10.42 -3.29
C SER A 115 -6.07 11.42 -2.26
N ALA A 116 -6.46 10.94 -1.07
CA ALA A 116 -6.95 11.72 0.07
C ALA A 116 -5.84 12.23 1.01
N SER A 117 -4.58 12.03 0.61
CA SER A 117 -3.37 12.28 1.39
C SER A 117 -3.35 13.60 2.16
N THR A 118 -3.72 14.70 1.49
CA THR A 118 -3.68 16.04 2.08
C THR A 118 -4.73 16.19 3.18
N GLU A 119 -5.98 15.86 2.87
CA GLU A 119 -7.13 15.99 3.78
C GLU A 119 -6.99 15.11 5.02
N VAL A 120 -6.46 13.89 4.84
CA VAL A 120 -6.17 12.97 5.94
C VAL A 120 -4.99 13.46 6.77
N SER A 121 -3.90 13.94 6.16
CA SER A 121 -2.69 14.36 6.88
C SER A 121 -2.90 15.52 7.86
N GLU A 122 -3.91 16.35 7.61
CA GLU A 122 -4.25 17.50 8.46
C GLU A 122 -5.18 17.14 9.62
N ASN A 123 -5.82 15.95 9.58
CA ASN A 123 -6.87 15.56 10.51
C ASN A 123 -6.58 14.22 11.18
N ARG A 124 -6.71 14.17 12.51
CA ARG A 124 -6.42 12.96 13.29
C ARG A 124 -7.46 11.85 13.14
N ASN A 125 -8.68 12.19 12.73
CA ASN A 125 -9.78 11.25 12.59
C ASN A 125 -10.46 11.51 11.26
N SER A 126 -10.31 10.59 10.32
CA SER A 126 -10.87 10.68 8.97
C SER A 126 -11.51 9.37 8.58
N ILE A 127 -12.65 9.42 7.91
CA ILE A 127 -13.31 8.25 7.31
C ILE A 127 -13.20 8.39 5.80
N LEU A 128 -12.70 7.35 5.16
CA LEU A 128 -12.69 7.19 3.71
C LEU A 128 -13.90 6.34 3.32
N ILE A 129 -14.71 6.84 2.40
CA ILE A 129 -15.92 6.17 1.91
C ILE A 129 -15.72 5.92 0.42
N PHE A 130 -15.66 4.64 0.04
CA PHE A 130 -15.48 4.21 -1.34
C PHE A 130 -16.84 3.84 -1.94
N HIS A 131 -17.43 4.80 -2.66
CA HIS A 131 -18.70 4.58 -3.32
C HIS A 131 -18.57 3.59 -4.49
N GLY A 132 -19.60 2.79 -4.75
CA GLY A 132 -19.61 1.84 -5.87
C GLY A 132 -19.48 2.48 -7.26
N SER A 133 -19.63 3.81 -7.36
CA SER A 133 -19.35 4.62 -8.56
C SER A 133 -17.85 4.84 -8.81
N GLY A 134 -16.98 4.48 -7.86
CA GLY A 134 -15.56 4.77 -7.89
C GLY A 134 -15.18 6.14 -7.31
N GLU A 135 -16.14 6.87 -6.74
CA GLU A 135 -15.90 8.12 -6.04
C GLU A 135 -15.40 7.85 -4.62
N LEU A 136 -14.36 8.59 -4.21
CA LEU A 136 -13.85 8.61 -2.86
C LEU A 136 -14.36 9.86 -2.15
N GLU A 137 -15.05 9.66 -1.03
CA GLU A 137 -15.45 10.74 -0.12
C GLU A 137 -14.63 10.64 1.17
N VAL A 138 -14.15 11.79 1.65
CA VAL A 138 -13.39 11.89 2.90
C VAL A 138 -14.21 12.71 3.89
N ARG A 139 -14.45 12.15 5.07
CA ARG A 139 -15.11 12.85 6.19
C ARG A 139 -14.16 12.98 7.35
N THR A 140 -13.94 14.19 7.84
CA THR A 140 -13.03 14.47 8.95
C THR A 140 -13.80 14.79 10.23
N TYR A 141 -13.30 14.35 11.37
CA TYR A 141 -13.96 14.49 12.67
C TYR A 141 -13.04 15.07 13.73
N ARG A 142 -13.63 15.83 14.66
CA ARG A 142 -12.87 16.50 15.72
C ARG A 142 -12.44 15.54 16.83
N SER A 143 -13.19 14.47 17.04
CA SER A 143 -12.90 13.47 18.06
C SER A 143 -13.02 12.05 17.52
N ALA A 144 -12.25 11.13 18.11
CA ALA A 144 -12.32 9.70 17.78
C ALA A 144 -13.70 9.11 18.09
N THR A 145 -14.36 9.57 19.15
CA THR A 145 -15.70 9.12 19.53
C THR A 145 -16.74 9.47 18.47
N GLU A 146 -16.68 10.69 17.94
CA GLU A 146 -17.58 11.15 16.87
C GLU A 146 -17.34 10.41 15.56
N ALA A 147 -16.06 10.16 15.22
CA ALA A 147 -15.69 9.36 14.07
C ALA A 147 -16.22 7.92 14.18
N LEU A 148 -16.04 7.27 15.34
CA LEU A 148 -16.54 5.91 15.57
C LEU A 148 -18.06 5.83 15.49
N ALA A 149 -18.77 6.79 16.09
CA ALA A 149 -20.24 6.83 15.99
C ALA A 149 -20.69 6.99 14.53
N SER A 150 -20.03 7.87 13.78
CA SER A 150 -20.33 8.09 12.37
C SER A 150 -19.99 6.88 11.50
N LEU A 151 -18.90 6.17 11.80
CA LEU A 151 -18.53 4.92 11.12
C LEU A 151 -19.68 3.91 11.20
N PHE A 152 -20.20 3.65 12.39
CA PHE A 152 -21.28 2.69 12.58
C PHE A 152 -22.58 3.08 11.87
N GLU A 153 -22.94 4.37 11.88
CA GLU A 153 -24.12 4.84 11.14
C GLU A 153 -23.92 4.70 9.62
N LEU A 154 -22.75 5.10 9.12
CA LEU A 154 -22.43 5.00 7.69
C LEU A 154 -22.41 3.55 7.19
N GLU A 155 -21.84 2.62 7.96
CA GLU A 155 -21.83 1.19 7.60
C GLU A 155 -23.25 0.60 7.55
N LYS A 156 -24.16 1.12 8.37
CA LYS A 156 -25.56 0.71 8.40
C LYS A 156 -26.39 1.35 7.29
N GLU A 157 -26.17 2.62 6.98
CA GLU A 157 -26.86 3.36 5.92
C GLU A 157 -26.44 2.90 4.52
N HIS A 158 -25.18 2.51 4.37
CA HIS A 158 -24.58 2.13 3.09
C HIS A 158 -24.05 0.69 3.11
N PRO A 159 -24.94 -0.32 3.27
CA PRO A 159 -24.51 -1.72 3.30
C PRO A 159 -23.82 -2.09 1.98
N GLY A 160 -22.60 -2.62 2.09
CA GLY A 160 -21.79 -3.01 0.93
C GLY A 160 -20.92 -1.90 0.34
N THR A 161 -20.93 -0.70 0.93
CA THR A 161 -19.92 0.33 0.65
C THR A 161 -18.69 0.05 1.50
N ASP A 162 -17.51 0.21 0.92
CA ASP A 162 -16.27 0.05 1.68
C ASP A 162 -15.97 1.36 2.43
N ILE A 163 -15.91 1.25 3.75
CA ILE A 163 -15.78 2.38 4.67
C ILE A 163 -14.60 2.11 5.59
N VAL A 164 -13.64 3.03 5.55
CA VAL A 164 -12.35 2.89 6.22
C VAL A 164 -12.12 4.02 7.21
N LEU A 165 -11.98 3.68 8.49
CA LEU A 165 -11.58 4.64 9.53
C LEU A 165 -10.06 4.74 9.59
N VAL A 166 -9.59 5.98 9.55
CA VAL A 166 -8.19 6.36 9.68
C VAL A 166 -8.07 7.24 10.93
N LYS A 167 -7.43 6.72 11.98
CA LYS A 167 -7.26 7.42 13.25
C LYS A 167 -5.79 7.45 13.67
N ALA A 168 -5.30 8.58 14.16
CA ALA A 168 -4.01 8.65 14.83
C ALA A 168 -4.11 9.34 16.19
N ASP A 169 -3.14 9.06 17.05
CA ASP A 169 -3.04 9.71 18.36
C ASP A 169 -2.52 11.15 18.21
N THR A 170 -1.60 11.40 17.28
CA THR A 170 -1.10 12.74 16.96
C THR A 170 -1.19 13.09 15.47
N SER A 171 -1.39 14.37 15.17
CA SER A 171 -1.35 14.88 13.79
C SER A 171 0.05 14.74 13.17
N GLU A 172 1.09 14.63 13.99
CA GLU A 172 2.46 14.37 13.52
C GLU A 172 2.68 12.92 13.15
N GLU A 173 2.10 11.95 13.87
CA GLU A 173 2.08 10.54 13.45
C GLU A 173 1.29 10.37 12.15
N VAL A 174 0.13 11.02 11.99
CA VAL A 174 -0.55 11.06 10.69
C VAL A 174 0.43 11.63 9.68
N ARG A 175 0.92 12.85 9.85
CA ARG A 175 1.76 13.51 8.85
C ARG A 175 3.06 12.75 8.56
N PHE A 176 3.67 12.09 9.53
CA PHE A 176 4.92 11.33 9.37
C PHE A 176 4.68 10.00 8.68
N ALA A 177 3.67 9.24 9.12
CA ALA A 177 3.24 8.03 8.43
C ALA A 177 2.85 8.41 7.00
N PHE A 178 1.92 9.33 6.84
CA PHE A 178 1.36 9.67 5.55
C PHE A 178 2.41 10.28 4.61
N LYS A 179 3.20 11.29 5.01
CA LYS A 179 4.16 11.97 4.10
C LYS A 179 5.29 11.09 3.56
N ASN A 180 5.80 10.15 4.35
CA ASN A 180 6.85 9.23 3.89
C ASN A 180 6.26 8.02 3.16
N TYR A 181 5.04 7.59 3.49
CA TYR A 181 4.44 6.40 2.87
C TYR A 181 3.74 6.63 1.52
N PHE A 182 3.51 7.88 1.11
CA PHE A 182 2.72 8.18 -0.09
C PHE A 182 3.35 7.79 -1.44
N SER A 183 4.62 8.15 -1.65
CA SER A 183 5.35 7.72 -2.86
C SER A 183 5.41 6.20 -2.91
N ASP A 184 5.72 5.60 -1.77
CA ASP A 184 6.06 4.20 -1.67
C ASP A 184 4.82 3.29 -1.77
N ALA A 185 3.66 3.72 -1.25
CA ALA A 185 2.41 3.01 -1.44
C ALA A 185 1.96 3.02 -2.91
N ARG A 186 2.23 4.12 -3.64
CA ARG A 186 1.99 4.19 -5.09
C ARG A 186 2.89 3.20 -5.82
N ASP A 187 4.16 3.20 -5.47
CA ASP A 187 5.16 2.33 -6.08
C ASP A 187 4.85 0.86 -5.77
N PHE A 188 4.42 0.55 -4.55
CA PHE A 188 3.93 -0.78 -4.18
C PHE A 188 2.77 -1.24 -5.06
N ILE A 189 1.71 -0.42 -5.21
CA ILE A 189 0.56 -0.77 -6.06
C ILE A 189 1.04 -1.06 -7.48
N GLN A 190 1.85 -0.18 -8.06
CA GLN A 190 2.35 -0.34 -9.42
C GLN A 190 3.20 -1.60 -9.57
N LEU A 191 4.13 -1.85 -8.64
CA LEU A 191 5.01 -3.01 -8.64
C LEU A 191 4.22 -4.32 -8.56
N VAL A 192 3.22 -4.40 -7.68
CA VAL A 192 2.38 -5.59 -7.52
C VAL A 192 1.51 -5.84 -8.75
N GLU A 193 0.86 -4.81 -9.30
CA GLU A 193 0.04 -4.95 -10.51
C GLU A 193 0.87 -5.42 -11.71
N ASP A 194 2.03 -4.81 -11.91
CA ASP A 194 2.97 -5.22 -12.97
C ASP A 194 3.54 -6.62 -12.70
N GLY A 195 3.79 -6.97 -11.43
CA GLY A 195 4.20 -8.30 -11.00
C GLY A 195 3.16 -9.35 -11.35
N CYS A 196 1.89 -9.12 -11.01
CA CYS A 196 0.76 -9.96 -11.39
C CYS A 196 0.68 -10.16 -12.91
N GLN A 197 0.88 -9.10 -13.70
CA GLN A 197 0.87 -9.19 -15.17
C GLN A 197 2.04 -10.01 -15.71
N LYS A 198 3.26 -9.80 -15.19
CA LYS A 198 4.47 -10.56 -15.57
C LYS A 198 4.29 -12.05 -15.28
N LEU A 199 3.76 -12.38 -14.10
CA LEU A 199 3.65 -13.75 -13.60
C LEU A 199 2.45 -14.53 -14.15
N SER A 200 1.35 -13.84 -14.50
CA SER A 200 0.18 -14.46 -15.12
C SER A 200 0.35 -14.76 -16.62
N GLY A 201 1.50 -14.44 -17.21
CA GLY A 201 1.82 -14.73 -18.61
C GLY A 201 1.10 -13.86 -19.64
N LYS A 202 0.30 -12.87 -19.23
CA LYS A 202 -0.41 -11.94 -20.13
C LYS A 202 0.50 -10.79 -20.59
N LYS A 203 1.58 -11.11 -21.32
CA LYS A 203 2.28 -10.08 -22.11
C LYS A 203 1.38 -9.65 -23.29
N GLN A 204 1.03 -8.36 -23.29
CA GLN A 204 0.42 -7.53 -24.36
C GLN A 204 -1.08 -7.20 -24.25
N ILE A 205 -1.43 -6.16 -23.48
CA ILE A 205 -2.64 -5.35 -23.75
C ILE A 205 -2.34 -3.85 -23.97
N ASN A 206 -1.15 -3.34 -23.62
CA ASN A 206 -0.83 -1.91 -23.84
C ASN A 206 -0.13 -1.56 -25.17
N ALA A 207 0.19 -2.54 -26.04
CA ALA A 207 0.79 -2.25 -27.36
C ALA A 207 -0.25 -1.92 -28.46
N LYS A 208 -1.52 -2.35 -28.32
CA LYS A 208 -2.56 -2.11 -29.35
C LYS A 208 -3.27 -0.76 -29.24
N ARG A 209 -3.07 0.00 -28.15
CA ARG A 209 -3.67 1.34 -27.99
C ARG A 209 -2.86 2.47 -28.63
N ARG A 210 -1.56 2.26 -28.92
CA ARG A 210 -0.70 3.26 -29.60
C ARG A 210 -0.70 3.17 -31.13
N THR A 211 -0.99 2.00 -31.72
CA THR A 211 -0.98 1.82 -33.18
C THR A 211 -2.32 2.11 -33.88
N LYS A 212 -3.42 2.28 -33.15
CA LYS A 212 -4.74 2.62 -33.74
C LYS A 212 -4.99 4.13 -33.92
N ARG A 213 -4.07 4.99 -33.48
CA ARG A 213 -4.17 6.46 -33.61
C ARG A 213 -3.39 7.06 -34.78
N SER A 214 -2.67 6.26 -35.58
CA SER A 214 -1.84 6.76 -36.69
C SER A 214 -2.32 6.38 -38.10
N SER A 215 -3.53 5.85 -38.28
CA SER A 215 -4.04 5.42 -39.60
C SER A 215 -5.30 6.12 -40.11
N GLY A 216 -5.61 7.33 -39.64
CA GLY A 216 -6.77 8.10 -40.12
C GLY A 216 -6.42 9.55 -40.44
N GLY A 217 -5.83 9.81 -41.61
CA GLY A 217 -5.53 11.19 -42.01
C GLY A 217 -4.80 11.38 -43.33
N ALA A 218 -5.18 10.67 -44.39
CA ALA A 218 -4.82 11.07 -45.76
C ALA A 218 -5.85 10.56 -46.77
N LYS A 219 -6.75 11.45 -47.23
CA LYS A 219 -7.16 11.63 -48.63
C LYS A 219 -8.29 12.64 -48.74
N GLY A 220 -8.03 13.70 -49.49
CA GLY A 220 -9.00 14.72 -49.89
C GLY A 220 -8.34 15.79 -50.74
N ALA A 221 -7.86 15.44 -51.92
CA ALA A 221 -7.34 16.36 -52.91
C ALA A 221 -8.34 16.53 -54.07
N ARG A 222 -8.46 17.77 -54.56
CA ARG A 222 -9.10 18.25 -55.81
C ARG A 222 -10.64 18.27 -55.75
N ARG A 223 -11.31 19.38 -56.06
CA ARG A 223 -11.17 20.32 -57.18
C ARG A 223 -11.49 21.75 -56.78
#